data_AF-A0A1Q9UWT0-F1
#
_entry.id   AF-A0A1Q9UWT0-F1
#
_cell.length_a   1.000
_cell.length_b   1.000
_cell.length_c   1.000
_cell.angle_alpha   90.00
_cell.angle_beta   90.00
_cell.angle_gamma   90.00
#
_symmetry.space_group_name_H-M   'P 1'
#
loop_
_entity.id
_entity.type
_entity.pdbx_description
1 polymer ?
#
loop_
_entity_poly.entity_id
_entity_poly.type
_entity_poly.pdbx_seq_one_letter_code
_entity_poly.pdbx_strand_id
1 'polypeptide(L)'
;MNIAGMGFTRLIKTFVPGVLLFIINVGYVEMAATQGRGQYVLLPLFATNVSIAVAVASVAGIMLGVLSNMVVFAWANDRLVRKPFDSAHPWVSETERSLTRRAVHIKKAKHLAPQVPMDAFDAEYLLTSEIPLDKDTFLRESYWYYLEFQMNTALAILVGLPLAVSGVYAYVVWLGLSSTGGVILGTLAALLLSYMILWLIQTARLNYKRHALKRISMLIAAVRTAESGAPRVAKGGGRPRQRRLS
;
A
#
# COMPACT_ATOMS: atom_id res chain seq x y z
N MET A 1 -6.83 21.69 -5.64
CA MET A 1 -6.54 20.24 -5.61
C MET A 1 -7.85 19.50 -5.43
N ASN A 2 -8.16 18.51 -6.29
CA ASN A 2 -9.43 17.76 -6.23
C ASN A 2 -9.48 16.90 -4.97
N ILE A 3 -10.14 17.40 -3.93
CA ILE A 3 -10.39 16.70 -2.65
C ILE A 3 -11.14 15.37 -2.89
N ALA A 4 -12.01 15.33 -3.91
CA ALA A 4 -12.72 14.13 -4.33
C ALA A 4 -11.79 13.01 -4.87
N GLY A 5 -10.69 13.37 -5.54
CA GLY A 5 -9.75 12.39 -6.12
C GLY A 5 -8.86 11.70 -5.08
N MET A 6 -8.51 12.42 -4.00
CA MET A 6 -7.72 11.85 -2.89
C MET A 6 -8.57 10.92 -2.01
N GLY A 7 -9.85 11.25 -1.77
CA GLY A 7 -10.74 10.42 -0.96
C GLY A 7 -11.06 9.08 -1.63
N PHE A 8 -11.40 9.09 -2.92
CA PHE A 8 -11.79 7.88 -3.64
C PHE A 8 -10.64 6.88 -3.80
N THR A 9 -9.44 7.37 -4.11
CA THR A 9 -8.24 6.53 -4.20
C THR A 9 -7.94 5.86 -2.86
N ARG A 10 -8.04 6.60 -1.75
CA ARG A 10 -7.85 6.03 -0.41
C ARG A 10 -8.93 5.02 -0.03
N LEU A 11 -10.17 5.21 -0.50
CA LEU A 11 -11.25 4.26 -0.28
C LEU A 11 -10.98 2.95 -1.02
N ILE A 12 -10.58 3.01 -2.30
CA ILE A 12 -10.34 1.82 -3.14
C ILE A 12 -9.28 0.89 -2.52
N LYS A 13 -8.15 1.45 -2.05
CA LYS A 13 -7.06 0.63 -1.48
C LYS A 13 -7.46 -0.15 -0.24
N THR A 14 -8.45 0.31 0.50
CA THR A 14 -9.00 -0.36 1.69
C THR A 14 -10.17 -1.26 1.31
N PHE A 15 -11.04 -0.77 0.44
CA PHE A 15 -12.26 -1.44 0.04
C PHE A 15 -12.00 -2.72 -0.76
N VAL A 16 -11.14 -2.68 -1.78
CA VAL A 16 -10.93 -3.84 -2.66
C VAL A 16 -10.36 -5.06 -1.91
N PRO A 17 -9.27 -4.93 -1.14
CA PRO A 17 -8.79 -6.05 -0.32
C PRO A 17 -9.80 -6.46 0.76
N GLY A 18 -10.55 -5.49 1.31
CA GLY A 18 -11.58 -5.75 2.30
C GLY A 18 -12.76 -6.57 1.76
N VAL A 19 -13.25 -6.26 0.56
CA VAL A 19 -14.27 -7.06 -0.14
C VAL A 19 -13.74 -8.44 -0.48
N LEU A 20 -12.47 -8.55 -0.90
CA LEU A 20 -11.85 -9.85 -1.13
C LEU A 20 -11.83 -10.70 0.15
N LEU A 21 -11.43 -10.12 1.29
CA LEU A 21 -11.50 -10.77 2.60
C LEU A 21 -12.93 -11.14 2.99
N PHE A 22 -13.92 -10.28 2.71
CA PHE A 22 -15.32 -10.59 2.97
C PHE A 22 -15.77 -11.83 2.18
N ILE A 23 -15.48 -11.89 0.88
CA ILE A 23 -15.81 -13.04 0.03
C ILE A 23 -15.16 -14.32 0.57
N ILE A 24 -13.90 -14.24 0.97
CA ILE A 24 -13.18 -15.36 1.59
C ILE A 24 -13.87 -15.82 2.88
N ASN A 25 -14.28 -14.89 3.74
CA ASN A 25 -14.98 -15.23 4.98
C ASN A 25 -16.35 -15.88 4.72
N VAL A 26 -17.13 -15.35 3.76
CA VAL A 26 -18.39 -15.98 3.33
C VAL A 26 -18.11 -17.40 2.83
N GLY A 27 -17.07 -17.60 2.01
CA GLY A 27 -16.68 -18.93 1.54
C GLY A 27 -16.33 -19.89 2.67
N TYR A 28 -15.62 -19.44 3.71
CA TYR A 28 -15.36 -20.27 4.90
C TYR A 28 -16.64 -20.64 5.65
N VAL A 29 -17.56 -19.69 5.82
CA VAL A 29 -18.85 -19.95 6.48
C VAL A 29 -19.65 -21.00 5.70
N GLU A 30 -19.69 -20.89 4.37
CA GLU A 30 -20.39 -21.85 3.51
C GLU A 30 -19.73 -23.23 3.53
N MET A 31 -18.40 -23.29 3.47
CA MET A 31 -17.66 -24.55 3.56
C MET A 31 -17.92 -25.24 4.90
N ALA A 32 -17.93 -24.49 6.01
CA ALA A 32 -18.24 -25.04 7.33
C ALA A 32 -19.71 -25.49 7.44
N ALA A 33 -20.65 -24.70 6.92
CA ALA A 33 -22.08 -25.01 6.96
C ALA A 33 -22.43 -26.25 6.11
N THR A 34 -21.83 -26.38 4.92
CA THR A 34 -22.04 -27.55 4.07
C THR A 34 -21.45 -28.83 4.68
N GLN A 35 -20.29 -28.76 5.32
CA GLN A 35 -19.70 -29.90 6.03
C GLN A 35 -20.51 -30.31 7.28
N GLY A 36 -21.05 -29.35 8.04
CA GLY A 36 -21.77 -29.64 9.28
C GLY A 36 -23.28 -29.88 9.14
N ARG A 37 -23.92 -29.27 8.14
CA ARG A 37 -25.39 -29.27 7.97
C ARG A 37 -25.86 -29.75 6.59
N GLY A 38 -24.93 -29.95 5.64
CA GLY A 38 -25.27 -30.35 4.26
C GLY A 38 -26.00 -29.27 3.45
N GLN A 39 -26.06 -28.03 3.93
CA GLN A 39 -26.86 -26.95 3.36
C GLN A 39 -26.06 -25.64 3.33
N TYR A 40 -26.26 -24.85 2.28
CA TYR A 40 -25.74 -23.48 2.18
C TYR A 40 -26.59 -22.52 3.02
N VAL A 41 -25.99 -21.48 3.61
CA VAL A 41 -26.69 -20.60 4.57
C VAL A 41 -26.81 -19.15 4.09
N LEU A 42 -25.72 -18.53 3.69
CA LEU A 42 -25.66 -17.14 3.22
C LEU A 42 -25.82 -17.03 1.70
N LEU A 43 -25.28 -17.98 0.94
CA LEU A 43 -25.34 -18.03 -0.53
C LEU A 43 -26.78 -17.99 -1.05
N PRO A 44 -27.75 -18.78 -0.54
CA PRO A 44 -29.13 -18.70 -1.00
C PRO A 44 -29.76 -17.35 -0.68
N LEU A 45 -29.53 -16.82 0.53
CA LEU A 45 -30.03 -15.52 0.96
C LEU A 45 -29.50 -14.39 0.06
N PHE A 46 -28.21 -14.42 -0.26
CA PHE A 46 -27.57 -13.45 -1.14
C PHE A 46 -27.99 -13.58 -2.60
N ALA A 47 -28.25 -14.81 -3.07
CA ALA A 47 -28.78 -15.04 -4.41
C ALA A 47 -30.21 -14.50 -4.55
N THR A 48 -31.04 -14.64 -3.51
CA THR A 48 -32.41 -14.11 -3.52
C THR A 48 -32.45 -12.59 -3.31
N ASN A 49 -31.54 -12.03 -2.50
CA ASN A 49 -31.54 -10.62 -2.14
C ASN A 49 -30.17 -9.97 -2.40
N VAL A 50 -29.88 -9.72 -3.67
CA VAL A 50 -28.61 -9.13 -4.11
C VAL A 50 -28.34 -7.78 -3.43
N SER A 51 -29.37 -6.95 -3.22
CA SER A 51 -29.22 -5.65 -2.54
C SER A 51 -28.70 -5.80 -1.10
N ILE A 52 -29.18 -6.81 -0.37
CA ILE A 52 -28.70 -7.12 0.99
C ILE A 52 -27.27 -7.62 0.93
N ALA A 53 -26.95 -8.50 -0.04
CA ALA A 53 -25.60 -9.00 -0.23
C ALA A 53 -24.60 -7.86 -0.49
N VAL A 54 -24.94 -6.92 -1.38
CA VAL A 54 -24.10 -5.75 -1.68
C VAL A 54 -23.96 -4.83 -0.47
N ALA A 55 -25.04 -4.58 0.27
CA ALA A 55 -24.99 -3.73 1.47
C ALA A 55 -24.07 -4.33 2.54
N VAL A 56 -24.25 -5.62 2.84
CA VAL A 56 -23.41 -6.34 3.82
C VAL A 56 -21.97 -6.42 3.34
N ALA A 57 -21.73 -6.79 2.08
CA ALA A 57 -20.40 -6.85 1.50
C ALA A 57 -19.68 -5.49 1.55
N SER A 58 -20.42 -4.40 1.36
CA SER A 58 -19.86 -3.06 1.41
C SER A 58 -19.43 -2.68 2.82
N VAL A 59 -20.31 -2.85 3.81
CA VAL A 59 -20.03 -2.51 5.21
C VAL A 59 -18.94 -3.41 5.78
N ALA A 60 -19.10 -4.73 5.64
CA ALA A 60 -18.13 -5.71 6.14
C ALA A 60 -16.80 -5.60 5.40
N GLY A 61 -16.83 -5.36 4.08
CA GLY A 61 -15.63 -5.13 3.28
C GLY A 61 -14.83 -3.93 3.77
N ILE A 62 -15.47 -2.79 4.07
CA ILE A 62 -14.78 -1.64 4.67
C ILE A 62 -14.17 -2.02 6.03
N MET A 63 -14.92 -2.66 6.91
CA MET A 63 -14.43 -3.05 8.24
C MET A 63 -13.22 -3.99 8.15
N LEU A 64 -13.31 -5.05 7.33
CA LEU A 64 -12.22 -6.01 7.11
C LEU A 64 -11.02 -5.35 6.43
N GLY A 65 -11.27 -4.43 5.49
CA GLY A 65 -10.22 -3.64 4.86
C GLY A 65 -9.46 -2.78 5.86
N VAL A 66 -10.15 -2.12 6.79
CA VAL A 66 -9.53 -1.33 7.87
C VAL A 66 -8.70 -2.22 8.80
N LEU A 67 -9.23 -3.38 9.21
CA LEU A 67 -8.51 -4.33 10.06
C LEU A 67 -7.25 -4.87 9.36
N SER A 68 -7.38 -5.25 8.08
CA SER A 68 -6.26 -5.67 7.25
C SER A 68 -5.19 -4.59 7.15
N ASN A 69 -5.60 -3.33 6.93
CA ASN A 69 -4.70 -2.19 6.92
C ASN A 69 -3.95 -2.05 8.24
N MET A 70 -4.62 -2.17 9.39
CA MET A 70 -3.98 -2.10 10.70
C MET A 70 -2.87 -3.15 10.84
N VAL A 71 -3.13 -4.40 10.47
CA VAL A 71 -2.12 -5.48 10.51
C VAL A 71 -0.96 -5.19 9.55
N VAL A 72 -1.28 -4.76 8.33
CA VAL A 72 -0.28 -4.45 7.30
C VAL A 72 0.63 -3.30 7.75
N PHE A 73 0.06 -2.24 8.30
CA PHE A 73 0.82 -1.08 8.77
C PHE A 73 1.62 -1.36 10.03
N ALA A 74 0.99 -1.97 11.05
CA ALA A 74 1.61 -2.19 12.34
C ALA A 74 2.73 -3.22 12.29
N TRP A 75 2.63 -4.21 11.39
CA TRP A 75 3.52 -5.36 11.40
C TRP A 75 4.10 -5.73 10.03
N ALA A 76 3.26 -5.96 9.01
CA ALA A 76 3.72 -6.57 7.77
C ALA A 76 4.71 -5.67 7.00
N ASN A 77 4.40 -4.37 6.87
CA ASN A 77 5.26 -3.41 6.21
C ASN A 77 6.63 -3.28 6.88
N ASP A 78 6.65 -3.22 8.20
CA ASP A 78 7.90 -3.09 8.95
C ASP A 78 8.77 -4.35 8.81
N ARG A 79 8.17 -5.52 9.02
CA ARG A 79 8.90 -6.80 9.09
C ARG A 79 9.24 -7.39 7.73
N LEU A 80 8.36 -7.24 6.73
CA LEU A 80 8.52 -7.87 5.42
C LEU A 80 9.13 -6.94 4.38
N VAL A 81 9.04 -5.62 4.55
CA VAL A 81 9.49 -4.63 3.56
C VAL A 81 10.63 -3.77 4.10
N ARG A 82 10.41 -3.02 5.19
CA ARG A 82 11.37 -2.02 5.68
C ARG A 82 12.63 -2.65 6.28
N LYS A 83 12.49 -3.49 7.30
CA LYS A 83 13.63 -4.14 7.95
C LYS A 83 14.52 -4.92 6.97
N PRO A 84 13.99 -5.76 6.07
CA PRO A 84 14.83 -6.44 5.08
C PRO A 84 15.58 -5.49 4.16
N PHE A 85 14.96 -4.38 3.77
CA PHE A 85 15.60 -3.37 2.93
C PHE A 85 16.70 -2.63 3.71
N ASP A 86 16.40 -2.16 4.93
CA ASP A 86 17.35 -1.41 5.75
C ASP A 86 18.57 -2.27 6.12
N SER A 87 18.36 -3.56 6.41
CA SER A 87 19.46 -4.51 6.63
C SER A 87 20.31 -4.75 5.38
N ALA A 88 19.69 -4.79 4.19
CA ALA A 88 20.42 -4.99 2.92
C ALA A 88 21.12 -3.71 2.43
N HIS A 89 20.63 -2.53 2.82
CA HIS A 89 21.10 -1.24 2.32
C HIS A 89 21.24 -0.20 3.46
N PRO A 90 22.09 -0.44 4.48
CA PRO A 90 22.21 0.43 5.64
C PRO A 90 22.64 1.86 5.29
N TRP A 91 23.43 2.00 4.22
CA TRP A 91 23.90 3.29 3.72
C TRP A 91 22.76 4.23 3.31
N VAL A 92 21.60 3.71 2.88
CA VAL A 92 20.45 4.51 2.47
C VAL A 92 19.90 5.25 3.69
N SER A 93 19.62 4.50 4.76
CA SER A 93 19.06 5.03 6.00
C SER A 93 20.05 5.96 6.71
N GLU A 94 21.34 5.66 6.65
CA GLU A 94 22.40 6.55 7.16
C GLU A 94 22.50 7.85 6.36
N THR A 95 22.50 7.76 5.04
CA THR A 95 22.54 8.94 4.14
C THR A 95 21.32 9.82 4.37
N GLU A 96 20.13 9.23 4.48
CA GLU A 96 18.90 9.96 4.74
C GLU A 96 18.94 10.72 6.07
N ARG A 97 19.39 10.07 7.15
CA ARG A 97 19.57 10.70 8.47
C ARG A 97 20.60 11.84 8.41
N SER A 98 21.73 11.61 7.74
CA SER A 98 22.79 12.60 7.59
C SER A 98 22.31 13.84 6.83
N LEU A 99 21.66 13.65 5.67
CA LEU A 99 21.10 14.73 4.86
C LEU A 99 20.01 15.49 5.62
N THR A 100 19.13 14.79 6.31
CA THR A 100 18.07 15.41 7.11
C THR A 100 18.66 16.28 8.22
N ARG A 101 19.64 15.77 8.97
CA ARG A 101 20.35 16.57 10.01
C ARG A 101 21.03 17.80 9.43
N ARG A 102 21.75 17.64 8.31
CA ARG A 102 22.45 18.74 7.63
C ARG A 102 21.47 19.81 7.17
N ALA A 103 20.35 19.39 6.57
CA ALA A 103 19.34 20.30 6.06
C ALA A 103 18.67 21.10 7.19
N VAL A 104 18.38 20.46 8.32
CA VAL A 104 17.87 21.13 9.52
C VAL A 104 18.89 22.13 10.09
N HIS A 105 20.18 21.75 10.14
CA HIS A 105 21.24 22.64 10.61
C HIS A 105 21.37 23.91 9.77
N ILE A 106 21.35 23.78 8.43
CA ILE A 106 21.40 24.94 7.51
C ILE A 106 20.21 25.86 7.75
N LYS A 107 19.01 25.30 7.94
CA LYS A 107 17.80 26.08 8.23
C LYS A 107 17.85 26.79 9.57
N LYS A 108 18.35 26.13 10.62
CA LYS A 108 18.55 26.76 11.93
C LYS A 108 19.48 27.96 11.81
N ALA A 109 20.58 27.80 11.08
CA ALA A 109 21.55 28.88 10.86
C ALA A 109 21.00 30.06 10.04
N LYS A 110 20.09 29.80 9.09
CA LYS A 110 19.57 30.86 8.19
C LYS A 110 18.29 31.55 8.69
N HIS A 111 17.38 30.86 9.39
CA HIS A 111 15.99 31.33 9.52
C HIS A 111 15.33 31.17 10.91
N LEU A 112 15.94 30.47 11.87
CA LEU A 112 15.37 30.33 13.21
C LEU A 112 16.15 31.18 14.21
N ALA A 113 15.43 31.98 15.00
CA ALA A 113 16.01 32.63 16.17
C ALA A 113 16.61 31.55 17.10
N PRO A 114 17.77 31.80 17.73
CA PRO A 114 18.56 30.79 18.44
C PRO A 114 17.85 30.09 19.62
N GLN A 115 16.64 30.52 19.97
CA GLN A 115 15.93 30.16 21.20
C GLN A 115 14.85 29.08 21.02
N VAL A 116 14.53 28.61 19.80
CA VAL A 116 13.47 27.60 19.66
C VAL A 116 14.04 26.18 19.81
N PRO A 117 13.57 25.39 20.80
CA PRO A 117 14.02 24.01 20.99
C PRO A 117 13.63 23.15 19.79
N MET A 118 14.58 22.34 19.33
CA MET A 118 14.48 21.52 18.10
C MET A 118 13.49 20.37 18.23
N ASP A 119 13.31 19.90 19.45
CA ASP A 119 12.45 18.80 19.86
C ASP A 119 10.96 19.15 19.68
N ALA A 120 10.63 20.43 19.48
CA ALA A 120 9.29 20.90 19.16
C ALA A 120 8.95 20.84 17.66
N PHE A 121 9.94 20.65 16.77
CA PHE A 121 9.72 20.66 15.33
C PHE A 121 10.06 19.33 14.67
N ASP A 122 9.13 18.86 13.84
CA ASP A 122 9.41 17.78 12.92
C ASP A 122 10.36 18.28 11.81
N ALA A 123 11.56 17.70 11.77
CA ALA A 123 12.64 18.03 10.83
C ALA A 123 12.17 17.99 9.35
N GLU A 124 11.19 17.15 9.04
CA GLU A 124 10.58 17.05 7.72
C GLU A 124 9.83 18.35 7.33
N TYR A 125 9.10 18.94 8.28
CA TYR A 125 8.36 20.18 8.05
C TYR A 125 9.27 21.39 7.88
N LEU A 126 10.48 21.35 8.45
CA LEU A 126 11.48 22.37 8.19
C LEU A 126 11.97 22.32 6.74
N LEU A 127 11.85 21.22 6.00
CA LEU A 127 12.34 21.13 4.62
C LEU A 127 11.33 21.57 3.55
N THR A 128 10.13 21.95 3.98
CA THR A 128 9.00 22.26 3.10
C THR A 128 9.12 23.59 2.34
N SER A 129 10.03 24.48 2.74
CA SER A 129 10.35 25.67 1.92
C SER A 129 11.26 25.32 0.73
N GLU A 130 12.02 24.23 0.85
CA GLU A 130 13.01 23.76 -0.12
C GLU A 130 12.41 22.71 -1.05
N ILE A 131 11.49 21.88 -0.56
CA ILE A 131 10.78 20.86 -1.34
C ILE A 131 9.32 21.30 -1.39
N PRO A 132 8.69 21.43 -2.58
CA PRO A 132 7.28 21.79 -2.63
C PRO A 132 6.51 20.73 -1.85
N LEU A 133 5.79 21.14 -0.81
CA LEU A 133 5.05 20.25 0.09
C LEU A 133 4.16 19.29 -0.70
N ASP A 134 3.58 19.78 -1.79
CA ASP A 134 2.76 19.01 -2.71
C ASP A 134 3.51 17.83 -3.36
N LYS A 135 4.78 18.00 -3.72
CA LYS A 135 5.58 16.94 -4.36
C LYS A 135 6.02 15.86 -3.38
N ASP A 136 6.41 16.26 -2.18
CA ASP A 136 6.80 15.32 -1.13
C ASP A 136 5.58 14.52 -0.65
N THR A 137 4.48 15.22 -0.36
CA THR A 137 3.19 14.62 -0.01
C THR A 137 2.72 13.68 -1.12
N PHE A 138 2.77 14.10 -2.39
CA PHE A 138 2.40 13.24 -3.51
C PHE A 138 3.27 11.98 -3.62
N LEU A 139 4.59 12.09 -3.46
CA LEU A 139 5.50 10.95 -3.52
C LEU A 139 5.28 9.97 -2.38
N ARG A 140 5.04 10.49 -1.18
CA ARG A 140 4.72 9.72 0.02
C ARG A 140 3.38 9.00 -0.17
N GLU A 141 2.32 9.74 -0.50
CA GLU A 141 0.98 9.17 -0.71
C GLU A 141 0.95 8.12 -1.82
N SER A 142 1.61 8.38 -2.95
CA SER A 142 1.68 7.42 -4.06
C SER A 142 2.39 6.14 -3.66
N TYR A 143 3.52 6.25 -2.95
CA TYR A 143 4.25 5.07 -2.47
C TYR A 143 3.41 4.26 -1.48
N TRP A 144 2.87 4.92 -0.46
CA TRP A 144 2.05 4.28 0.57
C TRP A 144 0.84 3.60 -0.05
N TYR A 145 0.19 4.24 -1.02
CA TYR A 145 -0.92 3.66 -1.74
C TYR A 145 -0.58 2.30 -2.37
N TYR A 146 0.49 2.22 -3.17
CA TYR A 146 0.85 0.96 -3.83
C TYR A 146 1.34 -0.10 -2.85
N LEU A 147 2.11 0.31 -1.84
CA LEU A 147 2.60 -0.59 -0.80
C LEU A 147 1.44 -1.23 -0.04
N GLU A 148 0.52 -0.41 0.45
CA GLU A 148 -0.66 -0.87 1.18
C GLU A 148 -1.49 -1.81 0.30
N PHE A 149 -1.78 -1.42 -0.93
CA PHE A 149 -2.58 -2.25 -1.83
C PHE A 149 -1.94 -3.64 -2.04
N GLN A 150 -0.63 -3.69 -2.31
CA GLN A 150 0.10 -4.94 -2.53
C GLN A 150 0.12 -5.82 -1.28
N MET A 151 0.40 -5.25 -0.12
CA MET A 151 0.52 -6.01 1.12
C MET A 151 -0.83 -6.48 1.66
N ASN A 152 -1.89 -5.68 1.53
CA ASN A 152 -3.25 -6.11 1.87
C ASN A 152 -3.76 -7.20 0.92
N THR A 153 -3.47 -7.08 -0.38
CA THR A 153 -3.82 -8.13 -1.35
C THR A 153 -3.07 -9.42 -1.05
N ALA A 154 -1.77 -9.34 -0.70
CA ALA A 154 -0.99 -10.50 -0.29
C ALA A 154 -1.56 -11.17 0.96
N LEU A 155 -1.99 -10.38 1.96
CA LEU A 155 -2.64 -10.89 3.17
C LEU A 155 -3.98 -11.56 2.85
N ALA A 156 -4.80 -10.95 1.99
CA ALA A 156 -6.07 -11.53 1.57
C ALA A 156 -5.87 -12.86 0.85
N ILE A 157 -4.91 -12.96 -0.08
CA ILE A 157 -4.57 -14.22 -0.75
C ILE A 157 -4.08 -15.26 0.26
N LEU A 158 -3.24 -14.86 1.23
CA LEU A 158 -2.75 -15.76 2.27
C LEU A 158 -3.90 -16.36 3.10
N VAL A 159 -4.85 -15.53 3.52
CA VAL A 159 -6.04 -15.97 4.28
C VAL A 159 -6.97 -16.83 3.41
N GLY A 160 -7.10 -16.51 2.12
CA GLY A 160 -7.92 -17.25 1.16
C GLY A 160 -7.29 -18.54 0.64
N LEU A 161 -6.00 -18.78 0.86
CA LEU A 161 -5.27 -19.91 0.29
C LEU A 161 -5.88 -21.27 0.69
N PRO A 162 -6.17 -21.57 1.97
CA PRO A 162 -6.79 -22.84 2.34
C PRO A 162 -8.15 -23.04 1.69
N LEU A 163 -8.98 -21.99 1.64
CA LEU A 163 -10.30 -22.01 0.98
C LEU A 163 -10.20 -22.28 -0.52
N ALA A 164 -9.24 -21.65 -1.21
CA ALA A 164 -9.02 -21.88 -2.63
C ALA A 164 -8.58 -23.32 -2.91
N VAL A 165 -7.67 -23.85 -2.09
CA VAL A 165 -7.16 -25.23 -2.22
C VAL A 165 -8.28 -26.25 -1.97
N SER A 166 -9.04 -26.07 -0.89
CA SER A 166 -10.17 -26.97 -0.56
C SER A 166 -11.29 -26.86 -1.60
N GLY A 167 -11.57 -25.65 -2.10
CA GLY A 167 -12.56 -25.41 -3.15
C GLY A 167 -12.19 -26.08 -4.47
N VAL A 168 -10.92 -25.98 -4.90
CA VAL A 168 -10.42 -26.69 -6.09
C VAL A 168 -10.54 -28.20 -5.91
N TYR A 169 -10.13 -28.73 -4.77
CA TYR A 169 -10.26 -30.16 -4.48
C TYR A 169 -11.72 -30.63 -4.56
N ALA A 170 -12.63 -29.92 -3.88
CA ALA A 170 -14.05 -30.26 -3.85
C ALA A 170 -14.68 -30.20 -5.25
N TYR A 171 -14.33 -29.18 -6.05
CA TYR A 171 -14.83 -29.04 -7.41
C TYR A 171 -14.37 -30.18 -8.33
N VAL A 172 -13.10 -30.60 -8.21
CA VAL A 172 -12.57 -31.71 -9.01
C VAL A 172 -13.25 -33.03 -8.67
N VAL A 173 -13.48 -33.30 -7.38
CA VAL A 173 -14.23 -34.48 -6.94
C VAL A 173 -15.68 -34.42 -7.42
N TRP A 174 -16.31 -33.24 -7.40
CA TRP A 174 -17.68 -33.05 -7.90
C TRP A 174 -17.82 -33.36 -9.40
N LEU A 175 -16.80 -33.07 -10.20
CA LEU A 175 -16.74 -33.45 -11.62
C LEU A 175 -16.55 -34.96 -11.86
N GLY A 176 -16.49 -35.78 -10.81
CA GLY A 176 -16.30 -37.23 -10.91
C GLY A 176 -14.86 -37.65 -11.23
N LEU A 177 -13.90 -36.72 -11.14
CA LEU A 177 -12.47 -37.04 -11.30
C LEU A 177 -11.93 -37.70 -10.02
N SER A 178 -10.79 -38.40 -10.16
CA SER A 178 -10.16 -39.08 -9.02
C SER A 178 -9.71 -38.09 -7.95
N SER A 179 -9.77 -38.53 -6.68
CA SER A 179 -9.25 -37.75 -5.55
C SER A 179 -7.79 -37.35 -5.74
N THR A 180 -6.99 -38.20 -6.41
CA THR A 180 -5.61 -37.89 -6.79
C THR A 180 -5.52 -36.66 -7.69
N GLY A 181 -6.41 -36.54 -8.69
CA GLY A 181 -6.49 -35.35 -9.54
C GLY A 181 -6.83 -34.10 -8.75
N GLY A 182 -7.75 -34.21 -7.78
CA GLY A 182 -8.10 -33.10 -6.88
C GLY A 182 -6.92 -32.63 -6.03
N VAL A 183 -6.14 -33.56 -5.47
CA VAL A 183 -4.93 -33.24 -4.70
C VAL A 183 -3.88 -32.55 -5.56
N ILE A 184 -3.64 -33.05 -6.78
CA ILE A 184 -2.65 -32.46 -7.69
C ILE A 184 -3.05 -31.02 -8.04
N LEU A 185 -4.29 -30.79 -8.48
CA LEU A 185 -4.75 -29.45 -8.85
C LEU A 185 -4.82 -28.51 -7.65
N GLY A 186 -5.24 -28.99 -6.48
CA GLY A 186 -5.21 -28.21 -5.24
C GLY A 186 -3.78 -27.81 -4.85
N THR A 187 -2.81 -28.72 -5.00
CA THR A 187 -1.39 -28.42 -4.74
C THR A 187 -0.84 -27.39 -5.72
N LEU A 188 -1.17 -27.52 -7.02
CA LEU A 188 -0.78 -26.52 -8.03
C LEU A 188 -1.39 -25.14 -7.72
N ALA A 189 -2.65 -25.08 -7.29
CA ALA A 189 -3.27 -23.84 -6.85
C ALA A 189 -2.56 -23.24 -5.63
N ALA A 190 -2.20 -24.06 -4.64
CA ALA A 190 -1.45 -23.61 -3.46
C ALA A 190 -0.09 -23.00 -3.84
N LEU A 191 0.65 -23.66 -4.74
CA LEU A 191 1.94 -23.18 -5.23
C LEU A 191 1.80 -21.86 -6.00
N LEU A 192 0.80 -21.76 -6.89
CA LEU A 192 0.54 -20.56 -7.66
C LEU A 192 0.20 -19.37 -6.77
N LEU A 193 -0.72 -19.55 -5.81
CA LEU A 193 -1.11 -18.49 -4.88
C LEU A 193 0.04 -18.09 -3.95
N SER A 194 0.83 -19.06 -3.48
CA SER A 194 2.04 -18.79 -2.69
C SER A 194 3.07 -17.98 -3.49
N TYR A 195 3.27 -18.32 -4.76
CA TYR A 195 4.12 -17.57 -5.67
C TYR A 195 3.60 -16.12 -5.86
N MET A 196 2.29 -15.93 -6.05
CA MET A 196 1.70 -14.60 -6.17
C MET A 196 1.92 -13.75 -4.90
N ILE A 197 1.81 -14.33 -3.70
CA ILE A 197 2.10 -13.65 -2.43
C ILE A 197 3.57 -13.17 -2.42
N LEU A 198 4.51 -14.06 -2.74
CA LEU A 198 5.93 -13.71 -2.77
C LEU A 198 6.22 -12.62 -3.81
N TRP A 199 5.62 -12.71 -4.99
CA TRP A 199 5.75 -11.70 -6.05
C TRP A 199 5.22 -10.33 -5.61
N LEU A 200 4.08 -10.27 -4.90
CA LEU A 200 3.54 -9.02 -4.34
C LEU A 200 4.49 -8.42 -3.31
N ILE A 201 5.05 -9.23 -2.40
CA ILE A 201 6.03 -8.78 -1.40
C ILE A 201 7.31 -8.26 -2.07
N GLN A 202 7.81 -8.96 -3.10
CA GLN A 202 8.98 -8.50 -3.86
C GLN A 202 8.71 -7.17 -4.56
N THR A 203 7.53 -7.00 -5.15
CA THR A 203 7.13 -5.75 -5.81
C THR A 203 7.00 -4.61 -4.78
N ALA A 204 6.46 -4.89 -3.59
CA ALA A 204 6.41 -3.94 -2.48
C ALA A 204 7.82 -3.48 -2.04
N ARG A 205 8.78 -4.40 -1.95
CA ARG A 205 10.19 -4.09 -1.66
C ARG A 205 10.85 -3.23 -2.75
N LEU A 206 10.62 -3.57 -4.02
CA LEU A 206 11.12 -2.77 -5.16
C LEU A 206 10.54 -1.35 -5.15
N ASN A 207 9.26 -1.21 -4.86
CA ASN A 207 8.60 0.09 -4.73
C ASN A 207 9.17 0.90 -3.56
N TYR A 208 9.44 0.26 -2.41
CA TYR A 208 10.10 0.90 -1.29
C TYR A 208 11.51 1.39 -1.64
N LYS A 209 12.32 0.56 -2.29
CA LYS A 209 13.65 0.94 -2.79
C LYS A 209 13.58 2.18 -3.68
N ARG A 210 12.67 2.19 -4.67
CA ARG A 210 12.48 3.33 -5.57
C ARG A 210 12.05 4.59 -4.82
N HIS A 211 11.18 4.44 -3.81
CA HIS A 211 10.74 5.56 -2.98
C HIS A 211 11.90 6.13 -2.15
N ALA A 212 12.65 5.28 -1.44
CA ALA A 212 13.80 5.69 -0.62
C ALA A 212 14.86 6.45 -1.44
N LEU A 213 15.20 5.94 -2.63
CA LEU A 213 16.17 6.59 -3.53
C LEU A 213 15.67 7.95 -4.06
N LYS A 214 14.38 8.03 -4.40
CA LYS A 214 13.75 9.30 -4.81
C LYS A 214 13.78 10.32 -3.67
N ARG A 215 13.48 9.88 -2.44
CA ARG A 215 13.51 10.72 -1.24
C ARG A 215 14.92 11.26 -0.96
N ILE A 216 15.95 10.42 -1.04
CA ILE A 216 17.35 10.87 -0.93
C ILE A 216 17.68 11.91 -2.00
N SER A 217 17.29 11.68 -3.26
CA SER A 217 17.55 12.63 -4.35
C SER A 217 16.88 13.99 -4.10
N MET A 218 15.68 14.01 -3.54
CA MET A 218 15.01 15.25 -3.13
C MET A 218 15.72 15.93 -1.96
N LEU A 219 16.16 15.17 -0.96
CA LEU A 219 16.92 15.71 0.18
C LEU A 219 18.24 16.34 -0.27
N ILE A 220 18.96 15.70 -1.20
CA ILE A 220 20.19 16.26 -1.79
C ILE A 220 19.88 17.59 -2.50
N ALA A 221 18.82 17.64 -3.30
CA ALA A 221 18.41 18.85 -4.01
C ALA A 221 18.00 19.97 -3.03
N ALA A 222 17.30 19.62 -1.95
CA ALA A 222 16.91 20.55 -0.89
C ALA A 222 18.13 21.10 -0.15
N VAL A 223 19.07 20.25 0.26
CA VAL A 223 20.32 20.70 0.92
C VAL A 223 21.10 21.65 0.02
N ARG A 224 21.27 21.34 -1.27
CA ARG A 224 22.01 22.21 -2.21
C ARG A 224 21.32 23.56 -2.44
N THR A 225 19.99 23.56 -2.52
CA THR A 225 19.22 24.79 -2.69
C THR A 225 19.33 25.65 -1.41
N ALA A 226 19.21 25.02 -0.24
CA ALA A 226 19.39 25.65 1.06
C ALA A 226 20.78 26.24 1.22
N GLU A 227 21.84 25.57 0.77
CA GLU A 227 23.22 26.05 0.85
C GLU A 227 23.45 27.26 -0.07
N SER A 228 23.09 27.14 -1.34
CA SER A 228 23.32 28.17 -2.36
C SER A 228 22.54 29.47 -2.14
N GLY A 229 21.46 29.45 -1.35
CA GLY A 229 20.61 30.64 -1.13
C GLY A 229 19.92 31.14 -2.41
N ALA A 230 19.95 30.35 -3.48
CA ALA A 230 19.36 30.73 -4.75
C ALA A 230 17.82 30.65 -4.62
N PRO A 231 17.08 31.76 -4.89
CA PRO A 231 15.64 31.68 -4.97
C PRO A 231 15.28 30.73 -6.11
N ARG A 232 14.34 29.83 -5.85
CA ARG A 232 13.81 28.98 -6.91
C ARG A 232 13.29 29.86 -8.03
N VAL A 233 13.79 29.63 -9.23
CA VAL A 233 13.11 30.02 -10.46
C VAL A 233 11.75 29.36 -10.40
N ALA A 234 10.73 30.14 -10.04
CA ALA A 234 9.35 29.73 -10.11
C ALA A 234 9.12 29.32 -11.56
N LYS A 235 9.07 28.02 -11.84
CA LYS A 235 8.50 27.51 -13.09
C LYS A 235 6.99 27.77 -13.03
N GLY A 236 6.63 29.06 -13.08
CA GLY A 236 5.33 29.49 -13.52
C GLY A 236 5.19 29.08 -14.98
N GLY A 237 4.07 28.44 -15.31
CA GLY A 237 3.71 28.02 -16.64
C GLY A 237 3.48 29.20 -17.59
N GLY A 238 4.55 29.94 -17.90
CA GLY A 238 4.57 30.88 -19.01
C GLY A 238 4.58 30.06 -20.29
N ARG A 239 3.38 29.78 -20.83
CA ARG A 239 3.24 29.43 -22.24
C ARG A 239 4.00 30.50 -23.03
N PRO A 240 4.95 30.14 -23.90
CA PRO A 240 5.59 31.13 -24.76
C PRO A 240 4.48 31.78 -25.58
N ARG A 241 4.25 33.09 -25.38
CA ARG A 241 3.48 33.90 -26.33
C ARG A 241 4.22 33.79 -27.66
N GLN A 242 3.74 32.93 -28.55
CA GLN A 242 4.10 33.00 -29.95
C GLN A 242 3.70 34.39 -30.44
N ARG A 243 4.69 35.27 -30.63
CA ARG A 243 4.53 36.47 -31.43
C ARG A 243 4.16 35.99 -32.84
N ARG A 244 2.90 36.19 -33.22
CA ARG A 244 2.54 36.23 -34.64
C ARG A 244 3.28 37.44 -35.22
N LEU A 245 4.22 37.17 -36.12
CA LEU A 245 4.70 38.18 -37.06
C LEU A 245 3.65 38.26 -38.16
N SER A 246 3.03 39.43 -38.25
CA SER A 246 2.29 39.92 -39.42
C SER A 246 3.25 40.24 -40.55
#